data_AF-A0A1I0V6V9-F1
#
_entry.id   AF-A0A1I0V6V9-F1
#
_cell.length_a   1.000
_cell.length_b   1.000
_cell.length_c   1.000
_cell.angle_alpha   90.00
_cell.angle_beta   90.00
_cell.angle_gamma   90.00
#
_symmetry.space_group_name_H-M   'P 1'
#
loop_
_entity.id
_entity.type
_entity.pdbx_description
1 polymer ?
#
loop_
_entity_poly.entity_id
_entity_poly.type
_entity_poly.pdbx_seq_one_letter_code
_entity_poly.pdbx_strand_id
1 'polypeptide(L)'
;MGLREDAARLKQDIEDEQNAKLRIALFGQPGSGKSSLINQIVGQPVARTGVTTDTTVEAQVIAHEELLLVDLPGYGTSRFPPNEWMDRFRPEELDLFLCVFAGKFHEADTAFFRELREKGRICLFVRNKLDDLWEDGRTAEELQAEIAADVARQIGEPQQVYFVSCRTREGLSELVDGIKAALEPALQEKYARSAKAFSLAHLEAKKEACEKSVYKYAGLAAANGLNPVPGVNVGVDMSIMYKMFAEIRASYGLTDEKVNKLIPSLLPLGKRVLDYGTKEGIMLLLKKFAGKSASTAVGRFVPIVGQAIAAAAGFGMTLAAGKSYLNDCHELAERILERELGIERQP
;
A
#
# COMPACT_ATOMS: atom_id res chain seq x y z
N MET A 1 -0.55 31.31 -22.49
CA MET A 1 -0.41 30.31 -21.43
C MET A 1 0.71 29.39 -21.88
N GLY A 2 1.87 29.47 -21.23
CA GLY A 2 3.10 28.89 -21.77
C GLY A 2 3.30 27.44 -21.34
N LEU A 3 3.91 26.61 -22.20
CA LEU A 3 4.30 25.21 -21.91
C LEU A 3 5.01 25.00 -20.56
N ARG A 4 5.68 26.04 -20.02
CA ARG A 4 6.34 26.02 -18.71
C ARG A 4 5.36 26.11 -17.53
N GLU A 5 4.28 26.87 -17.67
CA GLU A 5 3.22 26.98 -16.65
C GLU A 5 2.44 25.67 -16.57
N ASP A 6 2.16 25.05 -17.72
CA ASP A 6 1.47 23.76 -17.80
C ASP A 6 2.32 22.62 -17.19
N ALA A 7 3.64 22.62 -17.45
CA ALA A 7 4.56 21.65 -16.86
C ALA A 7 4.70 21.83 -15.33
N ALA A 8 4.69 23.08 -14.84
CA ALA A 8 4.75 23.36 -13.40
C ALA A 8 3.46 22.93 -12.68
N ARG A 9 2.29 23.15 -13.30
CA ARG A 9 1.00 22.67 -12.78
C ARG A 9 0.93 21.15 -12.73
N LEU A 10 1.29 20.48 -13.83
CA LEU A 10 1.33 19.02 -13.89
C LEU A 10 2.28 18.44 -12.83
N LYS A 11 3.42 19.09 -12.59
CA LYS A 11 4.34 18.72 -11.52
C LYS A 11 3.68 18.83 -10.14
N GLN A 12 3.03 19.94 -9.85
CA GLN A 12 2.34 20.15 -8.58
C GLN A 12 1.21 19.13 -8.38
N ASP A 13 0.41 18.87 -9.40
CA ASP A 13 -0.70 17.90 -9.34
C ASP A 13 -0.18 16.49 -9.03
N ILE A 14 0.94 16.08 -9.66
CA ILE A 14 1.58 14.78 -9.37
C ILE A 14 2.11 14.74 -7.93
N GLU A 15 2.74 15.81 -7.45
CA GLU A 15 3.27 15.89 -6.08
C GLU A 15 2.15 15.86 -5.03
N ASP A 16 1.05 16.59 -5.25
CA ASP A 16 -0.11 16.61 -4.36
C ASP A 16 -0.82 15.25 -4.33
N GLU A 17 -0.97 14.61 -5.50
CA GLU A 17 -1.54 13.27 -5.59
C GLU A 17 -0.67 12.23 -4.86
N GLN A 18 0.66 12.33 -4.94
CA GLN A 18 1.60 11.48 -4.18
C GLN A 18 1.51 11.72 -2.66
N ASN A 19 1.20 12.95 -2.24
CA ASN A 19 1.13 13.31 -0.82
C ASN A 19 -0.21 12.94 -0.16
N ALA A 20 -1.29 12.82 -0.94
CA ALA A 20 -2.60 12.45 -0.41
C ALA A 20 -2.60 10.98 0.08
N LYS A 21 -2.93 10.76 1.36
CA LYS A 21 -2.99 9.42 1.94
C LYS A 21 -4.40 8.82 1.83
N LEU A 22 -4.46 7.51 1.60
CA LEU A 22 -5.65 6.70 1.78
C LEU A 22 -5.88 6.45 3.27
N ARG A 23 -7.04 6.86 3.77
CA ARG A 23 -7.38 6.83 5.20
C ARG A 23 -8.37 5.70 5.49
N ILE A 24 -7.91 4.70 6.23
CA ILE A 24 -8.73 3.55 6.63
C ILE A 24 -8.88 3.56 8.15
N ALA A 25 -10.12 3.56 8.63
CA ALA A 25 -10.40 3.49 10.05
C ALA A 25 -10.86 2.09 10.47
N LEU A 26 -10.41 1.65 11.64
CA LEU A 26 -10.81 0.39 12.25
C LEU A 26 -11.59 0.69 13.52
N PHE A 27 -12.78 0.11 13.63
CA PHE A 27 -13.61 0.22 14.81
C PHE A 27 -14.08 -1.15 15.27
N GLY A 28 -14.51 -1.24 16.53
CA GLY A 28 -15.09 -2.46 17.09
C GLY A 28 -14.70 -2.69 18.54
N GLN A 29 -15.24 -3.75 19.11
CA GLN A 29 -15.10 -4.10 20.53
C GLN A 29 -13.62 -4.12 21.00
N PRO A 30 -13.36 -3.78 22.27
CA PRO A 30 -12.06 -4.03 22.91
C PRO A 30 -11.65 -5.51 22.75
N GLY A 31 -10.38 -5.77 22.44
CA GLY A 31 -9.88 -7.12 22.26
C GLY A 31 -10.33 -7.86 20.99
N SER A 32 -11.03 -7.19 20.05
CA SER A 32 -11.38 -7.78 18.74
C SER A 32 -10.17 -7.98 17.82
N GLY A 33 -9.06 -7.28 18.10
CA GLY A 33 -7.80 -7.41 17.38
C GLY A 33 -7.55 -6.37 16.28
N LYS A 34 -8.17 -5.19 16.36
CA LYS A 34 -7.93 -4.04 15.44
C LYS A 34 -6.44 -3.74 15.22
N SER A 35 -5.68 -3.55 16.30
CA SER A 35 -4.24 -3.26 16.23
C SER A 35 -3.45 -4.42 15.60
N SER A 36 -3.84 -5.66 15.88
CA SER A 36 -3.24 -6.84 15.22
C SER A 36 -3.56 -6.87 13.74
N LEU A 37 -4.77 -6.49 13.34
CA LEU A 37 -5.17 -6.42 11.94
C LEU A 37 -4.42 -5.33 11.19
N ILE A 38 -4.20 -4.16 11.81
CA ILE A 38 -3.33 -3.10 11.27
C ILE A 38 -1.93 -3.64 10.98
N ASN A 39 -1.33 -4.35 11.94
CA ASN A 39 0.00 -4.93 11.76
C ASN A 39 0.03 -5.96 10.62
N GLN A 40 -1.06 -6.69 10.39
CA GLN A 40 -1.16 -7.62 9.28
C GLN A 40 -1.33 -6.92 7.92
N ILE A 41 -2.20 -5.90 7.84
CA ILE A 41 -2.41 -5.10 6.61
C ILE A 41 -1.10 -4.42 6.19
N VAL A 42 -0.34 -3.89 7.15
CA VAL A 42 0.96 -3.24 6.90
C VAL A 42 2.08 -4.27 6.72
N GLY A 43 1.97 -5.42 7.40
CA GLY A 43 3.03 -6.44 7.46
C GLY A 43 4.20 -6.09 8.38
N GLN A 44 4.02 -5.14 9.29
CA GLN A 44 5.01 -4.69 10.27
C GLN A 44 4.34 -4.45 11.63
N PRO A 45 5.07 -4.60 12.76
CA PRO A 45 4.52 -4.36 14.10
C PRO A 45 4.47 -2.86 14.45
N VAL A 46 3.63 -2.09 13.74
CA VAL A 46 3.50 -0.63 13.88
C VAL A 46 2.47 -0.19 14.94
N ALA A 47 1.44 -1.00 15.14
CA ALA A 47 0.44 -0.84 16.18
C ALA A 47 0.84 -1.64 17.43
N ARG A 48 0.71 -1.03 18.62
CA ARG A 48 1.08 -1.68 19.88
C ARG A 48 0.01 -2.71 20.27
N THR A 49 0.34 -4.00 20.14
CA THR A 49 -0.54 -5.10 20.56
C THR A 49 -0.22 -5.51 22.01
N GLY A 50 -1.22 -5.73 22.86
CA GLY A 50 -1.03 -6.44 24.14
C GLY A 50 -1.14 -5.61 25.43
N VAL A 51 -1.72 -4.41 25.39
CA VAL A 51 -2.20 -3.76 26.63
C VAL A 51 -3.71 -3.64 26.53
N THR A 52 -4.41 -4.04 27.60
CA THR A 52 -5.83 -3.79 27.85
C THR A 52 -6.22 -2.45 27.23
N THR A 53 -7.08 -2.48 26.22
CA THR A 53 -7.59 -1.29 25.51
C THR A 53 -8.51 -0.45 26.41
N ASP A 54 -8.52 -0.73 27.71
CA ASP A 54 -9.27 -0.04 28.76
C ASP A 54 -8.71 1.36 29.10
N THR A 55 -7.56 1.78 28.54
CA THR A 55 -6.90 3.03 28.99
C THR A 55 -6.56 4.06 27.89
N THR A 56 -6.61 3.72 26.60
CA THR A 56 -6.28 4.70 25.54
C THR A 56 -7.49 5.54 25.16
N VAL A 57 -7.50 6.79 25.66
CA VAL A 57 -8.50 7.84 25.40
C VAL A 57 -8.35 8.47 24.00
N GLU A 58 -7.28 8.12 23.28
CA GLU A 58 -6.91 8.71 21.99
C GLU A 58 -6.81 7.63 20.91
N ALA A 59 -7.45 7.88 19.76
CA ALA A 59 -7.29 7.02 18.59
C ALA A 59 -5.82 6.98 18.17
N GLN A 60 -5.34 5.80 17.81
CA GLN A 60 -3.98 5.67 17.31
C GLN A 60 -3.99 5.92 15.80
N VAL A 61 -3.30 6.97 15.37
CA VAL A 61 -3.08 7.26 13.95
C VAL A 61 -1.73 6.71 13.51
N ILE A 62 -1.74 5.82 12.53
CA ILE A 62 -0.57 5.09 12.05
C ILE A 62 -0.38 5.44 10.57
N ALA A 63 0.67 6.19 10.28
CA ALA A 63 1.09 6.47 8.92
C ALA A 63 2.02 5.34 8.42
N HIS A 64 1.68 4.73 7.29
CA HIS A 64 2.52 3.75 6.62
C HIS A 64 2.44 3.95 5.11
N GLU A 65 3.54 4.39 4.49
CA GLU A 65 3.55 4.76 3.07
C GLU A 65 2.38 5.70 2.72
N GLU A 66 1.55 5.34 1.75
CA GLU A 66 0.37 6.09 1.32
C GLU A 66 -0.89 5.77 2.17
N LEU A 67 -0.77 4.96 3.23
CA LEU A 67 -1.85 4.68 4.17
C LEU A 67 -1.80 5.55 5.41
N LEU A 68 -2.98 5.91 5.90
CA LEU A 68 -3.23 6.41 7.23
C LEU A 68 -4.26 5.48 7.89
N LEU A 69 -3.79 4.63 8.79
CA LEU A 69 -4.62 3.68 9.51
C LEU A 69 -5.01 4.28 10.86
N VAL A 70 -6.30 4.35 11.14
CA VAL A 70 -6.85 4.94 12.36
C VAL A 70 -7.44 3.83 13.22
N ASP A 71 -6.77 3.46 14.31
CA ASP A 71 -7.30 2.53 15.31
C ASP A 71 -8.20 3.32 16.26
N LEU A 72 -9.51 3.13 16.10
CA LEU A 72 -10.49 3.82 16.91
C LEU A 72 -10.68 3.05 18.22
N PRO A 73 -10.75 3.74 19.37
CA PRO A 73 -11.06 3.08 20.63
C PRO A 73 -12.42 2.37 20.53
N GLY A 74 -12.61 1.31 21.31
CA GLY A 74 -13.88 0.60 21.33
C GLY A 74 -15.02 1.55 21.75
N TYR A 75 -16.01 1.74 20.87
CA TYR A 75 -17.24 2.46 21.20
C TYR A 75 -18.10 1.60 22.14
N GLY A 76 -18.95 2.24 22.93
CA GLY A 76 -19.77 1.56 23.93
C GLY A 76 -19.09 1.36 25.30
N THR A 77 -17.89 1.89 25.49
CA THR A 77 -17.42 2.22 26.85
C THR A 77 -18.12 3.50 27.31
N SER A 78 -18.35 3.67 28.61
CA SER A 78 -19.05 4.83 29.20
C SER A 78 -18.39 6.20 28.96
N ARG A 79 -17.36 6.26 28.10
CA ARG A 79 -16.51 7.42 27.83
C ARG A 79 -16.56 7.93 26.38
N PHE A 80 -17.22 7.24 25.44
CA PHE A 80 -17.38 7.71 24.05
C PHE A 80 -18.77 7.37 23.46
N PRO A 81 -19.75 8.29 23.60
CA PRO A 81 -21.00 8.21 22.85
C PRO A 81 -20.75 8.34 21.34
N PRO A 82 -21.50 7.65 20.46
CA PRO A 82 -21.35 7.73 19.00
C PRO A 82 -21.34 9.17 18.44
N ASN A 83 -22.17 10.04 19.00
CA ASN A 83 -22.29 11.44 18.56
C ASN A 83 -21.00 12.25 18.78
N GLU A 84 -20.37 12.12 19.96
CA GLU A 84 -19.10 12.81 20.26
C GLU A 84 -17.93 12.25 19.44
N TRP A 85 -18.04 10.99 19.02
CA TRP A 85 -17.06 10.35 18.16
C TRP A 85 -17.07 10.95 16.74
N MET A 86 -18.25 11.16 16.16
CA MET A 86 -18.41 11.65 14.80
C MET A 86 -17.87 13.08 14.63
N ASP A 87 -18.12 13.94 15.61
CA ASP A 87 -17.63 15.32 15.60
C ASP A 87 -16.10 15.39 15.73
N ARG A 88 -15.51 14.47 16.51
CA ARG A 88 -14.07 14.43 16.77
C ARG A 88 -13.28 13.82 15.62
N PHE A 89 -13.78 12.75 15.00
CA PHE A 89 -13.02 11.95 14.04
C PHE A 89 -13.38 12.22 12.58
N ARG A 90 -14.41 13.03 12.32
CA ARG A 90 -14.79 13.52 10.98
C ARG A 90 -14.81 12.39 9.92
N PRO A 91 -15.81 11.51 9.97
CA PRO A 91 -15.91 10.35 9.08
C PRO A 91 -15.84 10.69 7.59
N GLU A 92 -16.27 11.89 7.23
CA GLU A 92 -16.20 12.47 5.88
C GLU A 92 -14.77 12.53 5.33
N GLU A 93 -13.78 12.65 6.21
CA GLU A 93 -12.36 12.71 5.83
C GLU A 93 -11.77 11.31 5.62
N LEU A 94 -12.50 10.24 5.95
CA LEU A 94 -12.06 8.84 5.87
C LEU A 94 -12.63 8.15 4.62
N ASP A 95 -11.80 7.33 3.97
CA ASP A 95 -12.14 6.68 2.70
C ASP A 95 -12.84 5.33 2.90
N LEU A 96 -12.47 4.58 3.96
CA LEU A 96 -13.00 3.24 4.23
C LEU A 96 -12.97 2.91 5.72
N PHE A 97 -13.96 2.13 6.16
CA PHE A 97 -14.08 1.64 7.52
C PHE A 97 -14.05 0.11 7.60
N LEU A 98 -13.37 -0.43 8.62
CA LEU A 98 -13.38 -1.84 8.97
C LEU A 98 -14.05 -2.03 10.34
N CYS A 99 -15.19 -2.71 10.35
CA CYS A 99 -15.88 -3.14 11.56
C CYS A 99 -15.30 -4.48 12.03
N VAL A 100 -14.40 -4.43 13.02
CA VAL A 100 -13.66 -5.60 13.51
C VAL A 100 -14.27 -6.15 14.81
N PHE A 101 -14.75 -7.39 14.75
CA PHE A 101 -15.31 -8.09 15.91
C PHE A 101 -14.75 -9.51 16.02
N ALA A 102 -14.77 -10.07 17.23
CA ALA A 102 -14.25 -11.41 17.52
C ALA A 102 -15.19 -12.29 18.36
N GLY A 103 -16.37 -11.76 18.73
CA GLY A 103 -17.40 -12.49 19.46
C GLY A 103 -18.74 -12.31 18.76
N LYS A 104 -19.80 -12.15 19.54
CA LYS A 104 -21.11 -11.75 19.03
C LYS A 104 -21.03 -10.33 18.45
N PHE A 105 -21.78 -10.09 17.38
CA PHE A 105 -21.96 -8.74 16.85
C PHE A 105 -22.89 -7.97 17.80
N HIS A 106 -22.48 -6.80 18.28
CA HIS A 106 -23.21 -6.04 19.30
C HIS A 106 -24.08 -4.94 18.68
N GLU A 107 -25.13 -4.53 19.40
CA GLU A 107 -26.03 -3.46 18.97
C GLU A 107 -25.32 -2.12 18.77
N ALA A 108 -24.29 -1.84 19.58
CA ALA A 108 -23.46 -0.64 19.40
C ALA A 108 -22.72 -0.66 18.06
N ASP A 109 -22.28 -1.85 17.60
CA ASP A 109 -21.60 -2.02 16.32
C ASP A 109 -22.58 -1.75 15.16
N THR A 110 -23.81 -2.25 15.32
CA THR A 110 -24.93 -2.05 14.40
C THR A 110 -25.31 -0.57 14.28
N ALA A 111 -25.46 0.15 15.40
CA ALA A 111 -25.83 1.56 15.41
C ALA A 111 -24.77 2.41 14.70
N PHE A 112 -23.50 2.15 14.99
CA PHE A 112 -22.39 2.88 14.39
C PHE A 112 -22.27 2.63 12.88
N PHE A 113 -22.42 1.37 12.45
CA PHE A 113 -22.45 1.04 11.03
C PHE A 113 -23.57 1.78 10.28
N ARG A 114 -24.78 1.81 10.85
CA ARG A 114 -25.92 2.50 10.22
C ARG A 114 -25.64 3.98 10.03
N GLU A 115 -25.04 4.63 11.02
CA GLU A 115 -24.69 6.05 10.93
C GLU A 115 -23.64 6.31 9.84
N LEU A 116 -22.59 5.47 9.75
CA LEU A 116 -21.59 5.56 8.69
C LEU A 116 -22.21 5.38 7.30
N ARG A 117 -23.14 4.43 7.18
CA ARG A 117 -23.86 4.15 5.94
C ARG A 117 -24.76 5.31 5.52
N GLU A 118 -25.46 5.94 6.46
CA GLU A 118 -26.28 7.14 6.20
C GLU A 118 -25.43 8.30 5.65
N LYS A 119 -24.16 8.40 6.07
CA LYS A 119 -23.17 9.34 5.53
C LYS A 119 -22.49 8.85 4.24
N GLY A 120 -22.99 7.77 3.65
CA GLY A 120 -22.47 7.19 2.41
C GLY A 120 -21.03 6.66 2.53
N ARG A 121 -20.59 6.29 3.73
CA ARG A 121 -19.24 5.74 3.94
C ARG A 121 -19.20 4.25 3.63
N ILE A 122 -18.08 3.80 3.08
CA ILE A 122 -17.82 2.39 2.78
C ILE A 122 -17.38 1.68 4.06
N CYS A 123 -18.08 0.62 4.45
CA CYS A 123 -17.76 -0.16 5.64
C CYS A 123 -17.76 -1.66 5.34
N LEU A 124 -16.69 -2.35 5.71
CA LEU A 124 -16.55 -3.80 5.59
C LEU A 124 -16.58 -4.46 6.96
N PHE A 125 -17.18 -5.64 7.07
CA PHE A 125 -17.22 -6.41 8.29
C PHE A 125 -16.06 -7.42 8.34
N VAL A 126 -15.33 -7.43 9.46
CA VAL A 126 -14.19 -8.32 9.66
C VAL A 126 -14.37 -9.10 10.94
N ARG A 127 -14.60 -10.41 10.81
CA ARG A 127 -14.64 -11.34 11.93
C ARG A 127 -13.24 -11.91 12.16
N ASN A 128 -12.49 -11.33 13.08
CA ASN A 128 -11.15 -11.80 13.45
C ASN A 128 -11.21 -12.98 14.43
N LYS A 129 -10.10 -13.68 14.66
CA LYS A 129 -10.00 -14.91 15.49
C LYS A 129 -10.74 -16.11 14.90
N LEU A 130 -10.66 -16.29 13.58
CA LEU A 130 -11.18 -17.47 12.88
C LEU A 130 -10.62 -18.78 13.46
N ASP A 131 -9.36 -18.75 13.89
CA ASP A 131 -8.66 -19.82 14.57
C ASP A 131 -9.24 -20.24 15.93
N ASP A 132 -10.10 -19.40 16.53
CA ASP A 132 -10.84 -19.71 17.76
C ASP A 132 -12.33 -20.01 17.46
N LEU A 133 -12.75 -20.04 16.18
CA LEU A 133 -14.13 -20.30 15.78
C LEU A 133 -14.39 -21.81 15.63
N TRP A 134 -14.90 -22.42 16.70
CA TRP A 134 -15.16 -23.86 16.75
C TRP A 134 -16.32 -24.17 17.71
N GLU A 135 -17.12 -25.18 17.37
CA GLU A 135 -18.19 -25.73 18.20
C GLU A 135 -18.33 -27.24 17.92
N ASP A 136 -18.50 -28.04 18.98
CA ASP A 136 -18.63 -29.50 18.88
C ASP A 136 -19.78 -29.89 17.93
N GLY A 137 -19.47 -30.70 16.92
CA GLY A 137 -20.45 -31.22 15.98
C GLY A 137 -20.87 -30.26 14.86
N ARG A 138 -20.20 -29.12 14.71
CA ARG A 138 -20.48 -28.13 13.65
C ARG A 138 -19.24 -27.86 12.79
N THR A 139 -19.45 -27.57 11.52
CA THR A 139 -18.35 -27.20 10.61
C THR A 139 -18.06 -25.70 10.68
N ALA A 140 -16.86 -25.30 10.24
CA ALA A 140 -16.47 -23.88 10.19
C ALA A 140 -17.41 -23.08 9.27
N GLU A 141 -17.83 -23.65 8.15
CA GLU A 141 -18.74 -23.05 7.19
C GLU A 141 -20.11 -22.78 7.81
N GLU A 142 -20.63 -23.70 8.63
CA GLU A 142 -21.91 -23.52 9.33
C GLU A 142 -21.84 -22.38 10.34
N LEU A 143 -20.73 -22.28 11.08
CA LEU A 143 -20.51 -21.19 12.04
C LEU A 143 -20.35 -19.84 11.34
N GLN A 144 -19.62 -19.80 10.22
CA GLN A 144 -19.47 -18.59 9.40
C GLN A 144 -20.82 -18.14 8.83
N ALA A 145 -21.63 -19.08 8.31
CA ALA A 145 -22.95 -18.79 7.79
C ALA A 145 -23.90 -18.26 8.87
N GLU A 146 -23.85 -18.81 10.09
CA GLU A 146 -24.63 -18.29 11.21
C GLU A 146 -24.23 -16.86 11.58
N ILE A 147 -22.92 -16.59 11.68
CA ILE A 147 -22.42 -15.24 12.01
C ILE A 147 -22.82 -14.24 10.94
N ALA A 148 -22.68 -14.61 9.66
CA ALA A 148 -23.09 -13.75 8.55
C ALA A 148 -24.61 -13.50 8.55
N ALA A 149 -25.42 -14.51 8.88
CA ALA A 149 -26.86 -14.36 9.02
C ALA A 149 -27.25 -13.48 10.23
N ASP A 150 -26.50 -13.55 11.34
CA ASP A 150 -26.73 -12.69 12.49
C ASP A 150 -26.41 -11.22 12.18
N VAL A 151 -25.26 -10.96 11.53
CA VAL A 151 -24.92 -9.62 11.02
C VAL A 151 -26.03 -9.13 10.08
N ALA A 152 -26.44 -9.96 9.12
CA ALA A 152 -27.49 -9.57 8.18
C ALA A 152 -28.82 -9.24 8.87
N ARG A 153 -29.19 -10.01 9.90
CA ARG A 153 -30.40 -9.77 10.70
C ARG A 153 -30.32 -8.45 11.47
N GLN A 154 -29.18 -8.17 12.12
CA GLN A 154 -29.00 -6.95 12.89
C GLN A 154 -28.95 -5.71 11.98
N ILE A 155 -28.31 -5.80 10.81
CA ILE A 155 -28.21 -4.70 9.86
C ILE A 155 -29.52 -4.50 9.07
N GLY A 156 -30.25 -5.59 8.81
CA GLY A 156 -31.50 -5.59 8.03
C GLY A 156 -31.31 -5.99 6.55
N GLU A 157 -30.09 -6.35 6.14
CA GLU A 157 -29.76 -6.81 4.79
C GLU A 157 -28.46 -7.65 4.80
N PRO A 158 -28.23 -8.51 3.79
CA PRO A 158 -26.98 -9.26 3.67
C PRO A 158 -25.76 -8.35 3.57
N GLN A 159 -24.72 -8.68 4.34
CA GLN A 159 -23.42 -8.01 4.32
C GLN A 159 -22.31 -9.01 4.06
N GLN A 160 -21.26 -8.58 3.36
CA GLN A 160 -20.05 -9.39 3.24
C GLN A 160 -19.26 -9.34 4.55
N VAL A 161 -19.00 -10.51 5.14
CA VAL A 161 -18.18 -10.66 6.34
C VAL A 161 -16.90 -11.39 5.95
N TYR A 162 -15.76 -10.75 6.19
CA TYR A 162 -14.44 -11.36 6.00
C TYR A 162 -14.02 -12.06 7.29
N PHE A 163 -13.90 -13.38 7.24
CA PHE A 163 -13.43 -14.18 8.37
C PHE A 163 -11.91 -14.28 8.30
N VAL A 164 -11.21 -13.83 9.35
CA VAL A 164 -9.75 -13.75 9.35
C VAL A 164 -9.14 -14.25 10.66
N SER A 165 -7.90 -14.69 10.58
CA SER A 165 -7.04 -14.88 11.74
C SER A 165 -5.79 -14.04 11.60
N CYS A 166 -5.62 -13.05 12.49
CA CYS A 166 -4.35 -12.34 12.59
C CYS A 166 -3.21 -13.22 13.14
N ARG A 167 -3.53 -14.38 13.75
CA ARG A 167 -2.56 -15.34 14.30
C ARG A 167 -2.04 -16.28 13.23
N THR A 168 -2.93 -16.95 12.49
CA THR A 168 -2.57 -17.94 11.46
C THR A 168 -2.42 -17.34 10.07
N ARG A 169 -2.88 -16.10 9.87
CA ARG A 169 -2.96 -15.36 8.60
C ARG A 169 -4.06 -15.84 7.64
N GLU A 170 -4.87 -16.80 8.06
CA GLU A 170 -6.02 -17.27 7.29
C GLU A 170 -7.02 -16.14 7.03
N GLY A 171 -7.60 -16.11 5.82
CA GLY A 171 -8.60 -15.12 5.42
C GLY A 171 -8.07 -13.70 5.12
N LEU A 172 -6.79 -13.42 5.43
CA LEU A 172 -6.22 -12.08 5.21
C LEU A 172 -6.04 -11.77 3.73
N SER A 173 -5.86 -12.76 2.87
CA SER A 173 -5.76 -12.55 1.43
C SER A 173 -7.08 -12.00 0.89
N GLU A 174 -8.18 -12.66 1.24
CA GLU A 174 -9.54 -12.31 0.86
C GLU A 174 -9.96 -10.94 1.40
N LEU A 175 -9.52 -10.60 2.61
CA LEU A 175 -9.74 -9.26 3.16
C LEU A 175 -9.00 -8.18 2.38
N VAL A 176 -7.73 -8.41 1.99
CA VAL A 176 -6.97 -7.45 1.18
C VAL A 176 -7.61 -7.25 -0.18
N ASP A 177 -8.05 -8.33 -0.83
CA ASP A 177 -8.82 -8.26 -2.08
C ASP A 177 -10.13 -7.48 -1.89
N GLY A 178 -10.84 -7.73 -0.80
CA GLY A 178 -12.07 -7.05 -0.42
C GLY A 178 -11.90 -5.55 -0.21
N ILE A 179 -10.88 -5.15 0.55
CA ILE A 179 -10.55 -3.74 0.77
C ILE A 179 -10.22 -3.06 -0.56
N LYS A 180 -9.39 -3.70 -1.41
CA LYS A 180 -9.06 -3.14 -2.72
C LYS A 180 -10.31 -2.97 -3.59
N ALA A 181 -11.18 -3.98 -3.65
CA ALA A 181 -12.39 -3.95 -4.47
C ALA A 181 -13.39 -2.87 -4.03
N ALA A 182 -13.40 -2.52 -2.73
CA ALA A 182 -14.27 -1.50 -2.17
C ALA A 182 -13.80 -0.06 -2.45
N LEU A 183 -12.56 0.13 -2.91
CA LEU A 183 -11.97 1.45 -3.14
C LEU A 183 -12.14 1.93 -4.60
N GLU A 184 -12.23 3.24 -4.78
CA GLU A 184 -12.15 3.89 -6.10
C GLU A 184 -10.78 3.63 -6.77
N PRO A 185 -10.69 3.60 -8.13
CA PRO A 185 -9.47 3.17 -8.84
C PRO A 185 -8.18 3.86 -8.40
N ALA A 186 -8.22 5.17 -8.15
CA ALA A 186 -7.04 5.92 -7.70
C ALA A 186 -6.55 5.46 -6.30
N LEU A 187 -7.47 5.11 -5.41
CA LEU A 187 -7.16 4.61 -4.07
C LEU A 187 -6.72 3.13 -4.11
N GLN A 188 -7.22 2.33 -5.06
CA GLN A 188 -6.77 0.94 -5.26
C GLN A 188 -5.27 0.86 -5.53
N GLU A 189 -4.72 1.79 -6.30
CA GLU A 189 -3.29 1.82 -6.59
C GLU A 189 -2.46 2.13 -5.34
N LYS A 190 -2.90 3.11 -4.54
CA LYS A 190 -2.25 3.48 -3.26
C LYS A 190 -2.30 2.32 -2.27
N TYR A 191 -3.46 1.68 -2.17
CA TYR A 191 -3.64 0.50 -1.35
C TYR A 191 -2.72 -0.64 -1.80
N ALA A 192 -2.67 -0.96 -3.09
CA ALA A 192 -1.80 -2.00 -3.63
C ALA A 192 -0.32 -1.74 -3.36
N ARG A 193 0.15 -0.49 -3.47
CA ARG A 193 1.55 -0.12 -3.13
C ARG A 193 1.86 -0.25 -1.65
N SER A 194 0.89 -0.01 -0.77
CA SER A 194 1.15 0.10 0.67
C SER A 194 0.74 -1.15 1.49
N ALA A 195 -0.24 -1.92 1.05
CA ALA A 195 -0.69 -3.12 1.75
C ALA A 195 0.30 -4.28 1.57
N LYS A 196 0.39 -5.14 2.58
CA LYS A 196 1.15 -6.39 2.55
C LYS A 196 0.55 -7.33 1.51
N ALA A 197 1.41 -7.95 0.71
CA ALA A 197 1.00 -9.02 -0.19
C ALA A 197 0.90 -10.36 0.56
N PHE A 198 -0.25 -11.03 0.41
CA PHE A 198 -0.49 -12.39 0.89
C PHE A 198 -0.55 -13.45 -0.23
N SER A 199 -0.47 -13.01 -1.49
CA SER A 199 -0.56 -13.87 -2.68
C SER A 199 0.31 -13.30 -3.82
N LEU A 200 0.64 -14.13 -4.82
CA LEU A 200 1.36 -13.67 -6.00
C LEU A 200 0.55 -12.63 -6.79
N ALA A 201 -0.77 -12.77 -6.84
CA ALA A 201 -1.66 -11.79 -7.45
C ALA A 201 -1.56 -10.41 -6.77
N HIS A 202 -1.40 -10.37 -5.44
CA HIS A 202 -1.14 -9.11 -4.72
C HIS A 202 0.19 -8.47 -5.13
N LEU A 203 1.24 -9.27 -5.33
CA LEU A 203 2.54 -8.75 -5.79
C LEU A 203 2.46 -8.21 -7.22
N GLU A 204 1.71 -8.86 -8.12
CA GLU A 204 1.49 -8.36 -9.47
C GLU A 204 0.69 -7.06 -9.47
N ALA A 205 -0.39 -6.98 -8.69
CA ALA A 205 -1.14 -5.73 -8.52
C ALA A 205 -0.26 -4.60 -7.96
N LYS A 206 0.63 -4.91 -7.02
CA LYS A 206 1.61 -3.96 -6.47
C LYS A 206 2.60 -3.50 -7.54
N LYS A 207 3.10 -4.42 -8.38
CA LYS A 207 4.00 -4.12 -9.50
C LYS A 207 3.35 -3.18 -10.51
N GLU A 208 2.13 -3.47 -10.93
CA GLU A 208 1.35 -2.62 -11.85
C GLU A 208 1.17 -1.21 -11.27
N ALA A 209 0.82 -1.10 -9.99
CA ALA A 209 0.66 0.18 -9.31
C ALA A 209 2.00 0.95 -9.17
N CYS A 210 3.11 0.25 -8.96
CA CYS A 210 4.45 0.83 -8.96
C CYS A 210 4.90 1.26 -10.36
N GLU A 211 4.57 0.50 -11.42
CA GLU A 211 4.89 0.87 -12.81
C GLU A 211 4.27 2.23 -13.16
N LYS A 212 3.01 2.46 -12.78
CA LYS A 212 2.36 3.76 -12.95
C LYS A 212 3.11 4.89 -12.22
N SER A 213 3.60 4.63 -10.99
CA SER A 213 4.45 5.57 -10.26
C SER A 213 5.77 5.85 -10.99
N VAL A 214 6.41 4.83 -11.57
CA VAL A 214 7.63 5.01 -12.40
C VAL A 214 7.39 5.94 -13.58
N TYR A 215 6.24 5.83 -14.26
CA TYR A 215 5.88 6.76 -15.33
C TYR A 215 5.70 8.20 -14.82
N LYS A 216 5.05 8.39 -13.66
CA LYS A 216 4.91 9.71 -13.03
C LYS A 216 6.28 10.33 -12.71
N TYR A 217 7.18 9.55 -12.11
CA TYR A 217 8.55 9.99 -11.81
C TYR A 217 9.38 10.28 -13.06
N ALA A 218 9.26 9.48 -14.12
CA ALA A 218 9.92 9.76 -15.39
C ALA A 218 9.43 11.09 -15.99
N GLY A 219 8.14 11.39 -15.88
CA GLY A 219 7.56 12.68 -16.26
C GLY A 219 8.13 13.84 -15.44
N LEU A 220 8.19 13.69 -14.11
CA LEU A 220 8.80 14.68 -13.21
C LEU A 220 10.29 14.92 -13.53
N ALA A 221 11.04 13.85 -13.81
CA ALA A 221 12.45 13.93 -14.17
C ALA A 221 12.66 14.65 -15.50
N ALA A 222 11.78 14.43 -16.48
CA ALA A 222 11.81 15.14 -17.75
C ALA A 222 11.50 16.64 -17.61
N ALA A 223 10.61 17.00 -16.68
CA ALA A 223 10.26 18.39 -16.38
C ALA A 223 11.36 19.15 -15.62
N ASN A 224 12.09 18.47 -14.73
CA ASN A 224 13.16 19.07 -13.91
C ASN A 224 14.58 18.90 -14.50
N GLY A 225 14.76 18.01 -15.48
CA GLY A 225 16.06 17.51 -15.91
C GLY A 225 16.89 18.50 -16.73
N LEU A 226 17.82 19.20 -16.08
CA LEU A 226 18.89 19.97 -16.74
C LEU A 226 20.31 19.60 -16.24
N ASN A 227 20.44 18.63 -15.33
CA ASN A 227 21.72 18.24 -14.74
C ASN A 227 22.37 17.09 -15.54
N PRO A 228 23.49 17.31 -16.25
CA PRO A 228 24.13 16.28 -17.04
C PRO A 228 24.73 15.19 -16.15
N VAL A 229 24.46 13.92 -16.49
CA VAL A 229 25.08 12.77 -15.83
C VAL A 229 26.40 12.40 -16.51
N PRO A 230 27.55 12.42 -15.80
CA PRO A 230 28.86 12.09 -16.39
C PRO A 230 28.88 10.68 -17.00
N GLY A 231 29.37 10.59 -18.25
CA GLY A 231 29.51 9.33 -18.99
C GLY A 231 28.21 8.77 -19.58
N VAL A 232 27.10 9.48 -19.44
CA VAL A 232 25.77 9.07 -19.92
C VAL A 232 25.18 10.08 -20.93
N ASN A 233 25.68 11.32 -20.95
CA ASN A 233 25.31 12.40 -21.88
C ASN A 233 23.81 12.74 -21.93
N VAL A 234 23.07 12.41 -20.86
CA VAL A 234 21.64 12.71 -20.68
C VAL A 234 21.45 13.45 -19.35
N GLY A 235 20.53 14.40 -19.33
CA GLY A 235 20.13 15.10 -18.12
C GLY A 235 19.15 14.26 -17.30
N VAL A 236 19.52 13.88 -16.08
CA VAL A 236 18.66 13.10 -15.18
C VAL A 236 18.69 13.71 -13.79
N ASP A 237 17.53 13.83 -13.17
CA ASP A 237 17.41 14.27 -11.78
C ASP A 237 17.66 13.10 -10.82
N MET A 238 18.83 13.11 -10.19
CA MET A 238 19.21 12.07 -9.22
C MET A 238 18.32 12.07 -7.98
N SER A 239 17.81 13.22 -7.54
CA SER A 239 16.95 13.30 -6.35
C SER A 239 15.61 12.61 -6.61
N ILE A 240 15.07 12.77 -7.82
CA ILE A 240 13.90 12.03 -8.28
C ILE A 240 14.17 10.53 -8.35
N MET A 241 15.34 10.14 -8.89
CA MET A 241 15.73 8.72 -8.95
C MET A 241 15.80 8.10 -7.54
N TYR A 242 16.41 8.78 -6.57
CA TYR A 242 16.46 8.30 -5.19
C TYR A 242 15.08 8.16 -4.57
N LYS A 243 14.23 9.17 -4.71
CA LYS A 243 12.86 9.15 -4.16
C LYS A 243 12.06 7.99 -4.77
N MET A 244 12.08 7.85 -6.10
CA MET A 244 11.40 6.77 -6.81
C MET A 244 11.88 5.39 -6.33
N PHE A 245 13.19 5.16 -6.23
CA PHE A 245 13.72 3.87 -5.81
C PHE A 245 13.38 3.58 -4.34
N ALA A 246 13.49 4.57 -3.45
CA ALA A 246 13.10 4.40 -2.06
C ALA A 246 11.62 3.99 -1.93
N GLU A 247 10.71 4.64 -2.65
CA GLU A 247 9.27 4.33 -2.61
C GLU A 247 8.94 2.97 -3.22
N ILE A 248 9.58 2.58 -4.34
CA ILE A 248 9.44 1.23 -4.91
C ILE A 248 9.82 0.19 -3.85
N ARG A 249 10.97 0.38 -3.20
CA ARG A 249 11.51 -0.57 -2.24
C ARG A 249 10.65 -0.65 -0.97
N ALA A 250 10.18 0.50 -0.51
CA ALA A 250 9.26 0.63 0.62
C ALA A 250 7.91 -0.05 0.35
N SER A 251 7.40 0.05 -0.89
CA SER A 251 6.15 -0.62 -1.31
C SER A 251 6.22 -2.14 -1.12
N TYR A 252 7.40 -2.77 -1.28
CA TYR A 252 7.59 -4.21 -1.04
C TYR A 252 8.00 -4.55 0.41
N GLY A 253 8.08 -3.56 1.31
CA GLY A 253 8.55 -3.73 2.68
C GLY A 253 10.00 -4.22 2.76
N LEU A 254 10.82 -3.91 1.75
CA LEU A 254 12.21 -4.38 1.63
C LEU A 254 13.15 -3.43 2.39
N THR A 255 13.10 -3.43 3.72
CA THR A 255 14.02 -2.64 4.56
C THR A 255 15.45 -3.16 4.47
N ASP A 256 16.45 -2.33 4.83
CA ASP A 256 17.86 -2.74 4.77
C ASP A 256 18.08 -3.97 5.64
N GLU A 257 17.48 -3.98 6.83
CA GLU A 257 17.53 -5.11 7.74
C GLU A 257 16.93 -6.38 7.12
N LYS A 258 15.73 -6.28 6.52
CA LYS A 258 15.05 -7.44 5.91
C LYS A 258 15.87 -7.99 4.74
N VAL A 259 16.35 -7.12 3.86
CA VAL A 259 17.13 -7.55 2.69
C VAL A 259 18.48 -8.13 3.13
N ASN A 260 19.20 -7.49 4.05
CA ASN A 260 20.50 -7.99 4.55
C ASN A 260 20.39 -9.39 5.17
N LYS A 261 19.32 -9.66 5.93
CA LYS A 261 19.03 -11.01 6.46
C LYS A 261 18.83 -12.06 5.37
N LEU A 262 18.35 -11.64 4.20
CA LEU A 262 18.01 -12.54 3.09
C LEU A 262 19.15 -12.72 2.08
N ILE A 263 20.12 -11.79 1.99
CA ILE A 263 21.24 -11.82 1.04
C ILE A 263 21.86 -13.22 0.93
N PRO A 264 22.30 -13.89 2.02
CA PRO A 264 23.00 -15.17 1.90
C PRO A 264 22.22 -16.23 1.11
N SER A 265 20.88 -16.14 1.16
CA SER A 265 19.97 -17.10 0.56
C SER A 265 19.36 -16.64 -0.77
N LEU A 266 19.56 -15.39 -1.18
CA LEU A 266 18.92 -14.77 -2.36
C LEU A 266 19.91 -13.94 -3.20
N LEU A 267 21.21 -14.26 -3.16
CA LEU A 267 22.19 -13.69 -4.08
C LEU A 267 21.95 -14.18 -5.53
N PRO A 268 22.26 -13.37 -6.55
CA PRO A 268 22.77 -11.99 -6.46
C PRO A 268 21.67 -10.92 -6.26
N LEU A 269 20.41 -11.32 -6.26
CA LEU A 269 19.25 -10.43 -6.33
C LEU A 269 19.15 -9.48 -5.12
N GLY A 270 19.29 -10.01 -3.90
CA GLY A 270 19.26 -9.18 -2.68
C GLY A 270 20.34 -8.08 -2.68
N LYS A 271 21.52 -8.37 -3.24
CA LYS A 271 22.60 -7.39 -3.39
C LYS A 271 22.24 -6.30 -4.40
N ARG A 272 21.66 -6.65 -5.57
CA ARG A 272 21.21 -5.65 -6.56
C ARG A 272 20.20 -4.67 -5.98
N VAL A 273 19.23 -5.17 -5.21
CA VAL A 273 18.18 -4.33 -4.59
C VAL A 273 18.77 -3.30 -3.63
N LEU A 274 19.81 -3.66 -2.86
CA LEU A 274 20.50 -2.72 -1.97
C LEU A 274 21.44 -1.77 -2.72
N ASP A 275 22.28 -2.31 -3.61
CA ASP A 275 23.29 -1.54 -4.34
C ASP A 275 22.63 -0.40 -5.13
N TYR A 276 21.49 -0.66 -5.78
CA TYR A 276 20.77 0.33 -6.56
C TYR A 276 20.09 1.43 -5.72
N GLY A 277 20.00 1.30 -4.40
CA GLY A 277 19.63 2.39 -3.50
C GLY A 277 20.73 3.46 -3.30
N THR A 278 21.94 3.23 -3.82
CA THR A 278 23.10 4.13 -3.68
C THR A 278 23.34 4.97 -4.93
N LYS A 279 24.18 6.01 -4.81
CA LYS A 279 24.60 6.82 -5.96
C LYS A 279 25.27 5.97 -7.04
N GLU A 280 26.18 5.12 -6.62
CA GLU A 280 27.00 4.27 -7.47
C GLU A 280 26.11 3.25 -8.20
N GLY A 281 25.12 2.68 -7.51
CA GLY A 281 24.17 1.75 -8.09
C GLY A 281 23.23 2.38 -9.12
N ILE A 282 22.65 3.56 -8.82
CA ILE A 282 21.85 4.30 -9.79
C ILE A 282 22.70 4.64 -11.02
N MET A 283 23.93 5.13 -10.80
CA MET A 283 24.87 5.42 -11.90
C MET A 283 25.20 4.19 -12.75
N LEU A 284 25.33 3.01 -12.14
CA LEU A 284 25.54 1.75 -12.86
C LEU A 284 24.34 1.44 -13.77
N LEU A 285 23.11 1.60 -13.27
CA LEU A 285 21.90 1.42 -14.06
C LEU A 285 21.79 2.44 -15.19
N LEU A 286 22.05 3.72 -14.93
CA LEU A 286 22.03 4.76 -15.97
C LEU A 286 23.04 4.46 -17.08
N LYS A 287 24.27 4.05 -16.74
CA LYS A 287 25.29 3.61 -17.71
C LYS A 287 24.84 2.39 -18.52
N LYS A 288 24.19 1.40 -17.88
CA LYS A 288 23.63 0.21 -18.54
C LYS A 288 22.61 0.59 -19.63
N PHE A 289 21.86 1.67 -19.44
CA PHE A 289 20.84 2.13 -20.39
C PHE A 289 21.27 3.29 -21.30
N ALA A 290 22.44 3.91 -21.05
CA ALA A 290 23.00 4.99 -21.86
C ALA A 290 23.14 4.62 -23.34
N GLY A 291 23.63 3.40 -23.64
CA GLY A 291 23.83 2.93 -25.02
C GLY A 291 22.56 2.54 -25.77
N LYS A 292 21.44 2.33 -25.07
CA LYS A 292 20.14 1.94 -25.68
C LYS A 292 19.26 3.13 -26.07
N SER A 293 19.57 4.31 -25.56
CA SER A 293 18.75 5.54 -25.75
C SER A 293 19.23 6.40 -26.92
N ALA A 294 20.34 6.04 -27.57
CA ALA A 294 21.02 6.87 -28.59
C ALA A 294 20.40 6.78 -30.00
N SER A 295 19.34 6.00 -30.24
CA SER A 295 18.87 5.69 -31.60
C SER A 295 17.70 6.52 -32.14
N THR A 296 17.05 7.42 -31.38
CA THR A 296 15.81 8.08 -31.83
C THR A 296 15.86 9.59 -32.10
N ALA A 297 17.02 10.25 -32.13
CA ALA A 297 17.07 11.68 -32.47
C ALA A 297 18.35 12.10 -33.20
N VAL A 298 18.49 11.70 -34.46
CA VAL A 298 19.46 12.33 -35.36
C VAL A 298 18.76 13.42 -36.16
N GLY A 299 19.18 14.67 -35.95
CA GLY A 299 19.27 15.65 -37.04
C GLY A 299 18.28 16.81 -37.03
N ARG A 300 18.60 17.87 -36.27
CA ARG A 300 18.66 19.31 -36.66
C ARG A 300 18.43 20.18 -35.43
N PHE A 301 19.48 20.88 -35.02
CA PHE A 301 19.53 21.66 -33.79
C PHE A 301 18.76 22.98 -33.94
N VAL A 302 17.59 23.05 -33.32
CA VAL A 302 16.89 24.30 -32.95
C VAL A 302 16.85 24.30 -31.42
N PRO A 303 17.15 25.41 -30.71
CA PRO A 303 17.27 25.41 -29.23
C PRO A 303 16.06 24.82 -28.48
N ILE A 304 14.85 25.02 -29.00
CA ILE A 304 13.60 24.46 -28.45
C ILE A 304 13.49 22.95 -28.74
N VAL A 305 13.90 22.51 -29.92
CA VAL A 305 13.93 21.08 -30.31
C VAL A 305 14.99 20.32 -29.50
N GLY A 306 16.14 20.94 -29.21
CA GLY A 306 17.18 20.34 -28.37
C GLY A 306 16.73 20.07 -26.94
N GLN A 307 15.95 20.98 -26.34
CA GLN A 307 15.37 20.79 -25.00
C GLN A 307 14.33 19.65 -24.97
N ALA A 308 13.47 19.57 -25.99
CA ALA A 308 12.50 18.49 -26.10
C ALA A 308 13.16 17.11 -26.26
N ILE A 309 14.22 17.02 -27.08
CA ILE A 309 15.01 15.78 -27.24
C ILE A 309 15.69 15.38 -25.94
N ALA A 310 16.31 16.33 -25.22
CA ALA A 310 16.95 16.06 -23.94
C ALA A 310 15.95 15.59 -22.87
N ALA A 311 14.77 16.21 -22.81
CA ALA A 311 13.68 15.80 -21.90
C ALA A 311 13.17 14.39 -22.22
N ALA A 312 13.00 14.04 -23.51
CA ALA A 312 12.60 12.71 -23.95
C ALA A 312 13.66 11.63 -23.61
N ALA A 313 14.95 11.95 -23.79
CA ALA A 313 16.04 11.06 -23.42
C ALA A 313 16.11 10.85 -21.90
N GLY A 314 15.94 11.92 -21.11
CA GLY A 314 15.85 11.86 -19.65
C GLY A 314 14.67 11.00 -19.19
N PHE A 315 13.49 11.22 -19.75
CA PHE A 315 12.29 10.40 -19.51
C PHE A 315 12.55 8.92 -19.77
N GLY A 316 13.04 8.58 -20.98
CA GLY A 316 13.27 7.20 -21.40
C GLY A 316 14.29 6.49 -20.50
N MET A 317 15.33 7.21 -20.08
CA MET A 317 16.35 6.69 -19.19
C MET A 317 15.84 6.45 -17.77
N THR A 318 15.12 7.41 -17.19
CA THR A 318 14.47 7.27 -15.88
C THR A 318 13.47 6.12 -15.89
N LEU A 319 12.65 6.01 -16.94
CA LEU A 319 11.69 4.92 -17.11
C LEU A 319 12.38 3.55 -17.16
N ALA A 320 13.45 3.43 -17.97
CA ALA A 320 14.17 2.17 -18.11
C ALA A 320 14.87 1.73 -16.81
N ALA A 321 15.52 2.68 -16.12
CA ALA A 321 16.18 2.41 -14.84
C ALA A 321 15.14 2.08 -13.74
N GLY A 322 14.05 2.84 -13.66
CA GLY A 322 12.95 2.61 -12.72
C GLY A 322 12.29 1.24 -12.91
N LYS A 323 11.97 0.87 -14.16
CA LYS A 323 11.42 -0.46 -14.48
C LYS A 323 12.41 -1.59 -14.16
N SER A 324 13.70 -1.41 -14.44
CA SER A 324 14.72 -2.40 -14.07
C SER A 324 14.76 -2.62 -12.56
N TYR A 325 14.74 -1.54 -11.77
CA TYR A 325 14.78 -1.63 -10.31
C TYR A 325 13.50 -2.21 -9.72
N LEU A 326 12.34 -1.81 -10.26
CA LEU A 326 11.04 -2.38 -9.89
C LEU A 326 11.01 -3.89 -10.10
N ASN A 327 11.50 -4.37 -11.25
CA ASN A 327 11.56 -5.81 -11.52
C ASN A 327 12.47 -6.55 -10.53
N ASP A 328 13.65 -5.99 -10.18
CA ASP A 328 14.52 -6.59 -9.16
C ASP A 328 13.84 -6.64 -7.78
N CYS A 329 13.13 -5.58 -7.37
CA CYS A 329 12.39 -5.56 -6.11
C CYS A 329 11.23 -6.55 -6.10
N HIS A 330 10.48 -6.62 -7.20
CA HIS A 330 9.37 -7.55 -7.36
C HIS A 330 9.84 -9.00 -7.31
N GLU A 331 10.87 -9.35 -8.08
CA GLU A 331 11.45 -10.70 -8.08
C GLU A 331 11.93 -11.09 -6.67
N LEU A 332 12.51 -10.14 -5.92
CA LEU A 332 12.95 -10.41 -4.55
C LEU A 332 11.76 -10.66 -3.63
N ALA A 333 10.70 -9.85 -3.74
CA ALA A 333 9.48 -9.99 -2.95
C ALA A 333 8.73 -11.30 -3.27
N GLU A 334 8.70 -11.71 -4.54
CA GLU A 334 8.14 -12.98 -5.00
C GLU A 334 8.84 -14.16 -4.33
N ARG A 335 10.18 -14.22 -4.38
CA ARG A 335 10.97 -15.27 -3.72
C ARG A 335 10.79 -15.30 -2.20
N ILE A 336 10.56 -14.15 -1.58
CA ILE A 336 10.25 -14.07 -0.13
C ILE A 336 8.86 -14.68 0.13
N LEU A 337 7.86 -14.27 -0.65
CA LEU A 337 6.49 -14.72 -0.48
C LEU A 337 6.33 -16.21 -0.76
N GLU A 338 6.97 -16.73 -1.80
CA GLU A 338 7.00 -18.17 -2.11
C GLU A 338 7.52 -18.99 -0.94
N ARG A 339 8.59 -18.53 -0.28
CA ARG A 339 9.10 -19.17 0.95
C ARG A 339 8.13 -19.06 2.12
N GLU A 340 7.48 -17.92 2.30
CA GLU A 340 6.44 -17.75 3.35
C GLU A 340 5.24 -18.68 3.12
N LEU A 341 4.90 -18.96 1.86
CA LEU A 341 3.80 -19.84 1.46
C LEU A 341 4.20 -21.32 1.33
N GLY A 342 5.49 -21.66 1.49
CA GLY A 342 5.99 -23.03 1.29
C GLY A 342 5.96 -23.51 -0.16
N ILE A 343 5.95 -22.60 -1.14
CA ILE A 343 6.01 -22.89 -2.57
C ILE A 343 7.49 -23.04 -2.93
N GLU A 344 8.04 -24.25 -2.85
CA GLU A 344 9.41 -24.52 -3.32
C GLU A 344 9.44 -24.51 -4.86
N ARG A 345 10.18 -23.58 -5.47
CA ARG A 345 10.61 -23.76 -6.86
C ARG A 345 11.67 -24.86 -6.87
N GLN A 346 11.35 -26.00 -7.47
CA GLN A 346 12.38 -27.00 -7.81
C GLN A 346 13.46 -26.31 -8.65
N PRO A 347 14.75 -26.62 -8.39
CA PRO A 347 15.89 -25.93 -8.98
C PRO A 347 15.96 -26.03 -10.52
#